data_AF-A0A835Q4B7-F1
#
_entry.id   AF-A0A835Q4B7-F1
#
_cell.length_a   1.000
_cell.length_b   1.000
_cell.length_c   1.000
_cell.angle_alpha   90.00
_cell.angle_beta   90.00
_cell.angle_gamma   90.00
#
_symmetry.space_group_name_H-M   'P 1'
#
loop_
_entity.id
_entity.type
_entity.pdbx_description
1 polymer ?
#
loop_
_entity_poly.entity_id
_entity_poly.type
_entity_poly.pdbx_seq_one_letter_code
_entity_poly.pdbx_strand_id
1 'polypeptide(L)'
;MELVTGLTKWREEDVERVREMARNGQGASVLDPSLQLEPGWEKEAVECLRVGYLCTARSLEKRPAMQQVVALLKDIRPDTTSSASFSC
;
A
#
# COMPACT_ATOMS: atom_id res chain seq x y z
N MET A 1 -4.08 2.02 -7.54
CA MET A 1 -2.75 2.48 -7.08
C MET A 1 -2.54 3.97 -7.34
N GLU A 2 -3.35 4.59 -8.21
CA GLU A 2 -3.38 6.04 -8.48
C GLU A 2 -3.16 6.94 -7.26
N LEU A 3 -3.96 6.75 -6.21
CA LEU A 3 -3.93 7.62 -5.04
C LEU A 3 -2.56 7.69 -4.36
N VAL A 4 -1.82 6.58 -4.29
CA VAL A 4 -0.52 6.53 -3.59
C VAL A 4 0.66 6.92 -4.46
N THR A 5 0.49 6.94 -5.79
CA THR A 5 1.57 7.29 -6.74
C THR A 5 1.36 8.64 -7.43
N GLY A 6 0.18 9.26 -7.28
CA GLY A 6 -0.16 10.55 -7.91
C GLY A 6 -0.33 10.46 -9.44
N LEU A 7 -0.35 9.26 -10.02
CA LEU A 7 -0.44 9.07 -11.47
C LEU A 7 -1.91 9.05 -11.91
N THR A 8 -2.36 10.06 -12.64
CA THR A 8 -3.78 10.19 -13.08
C THR A 8 -4.10 9.48 -14.39
N LYS A 9 -3.08 8.98 -15.11
CA LYS A 9 -3.24 8.25 -16.38
C LYS A 9 -2.50 6.92 -16.30
N TRP A 10 -3.20 5.89 -15.83
CA TRP A 10 -2.66 4.54 -15.77
C TRP A 10 -2.79 3.81 -17.10
N ARG A 11 -1.67 3.30 -17.59
CA ARG A 11 -1.62 2.27 -18.63
C ARG A 11 -1.28 0.93 -17.99
N GLU A 12 -1.49 -0.15 -18.73
CA GLU A 12 -1.15 -1.50 -18.25
C GLU A 12 0.35 -1.62 -17.89
N GLU A 13 1.22 -0.94 -18.63
CA GLU A 13 2.66 -0.86 -18.37
C GLU A 13 2.99 -0.30 -16.97
N ASP A 14 2.21 0.69 -16.52
CA ASP A 14 2.41 1.32 -15.21
C ASP A 14 2.07 0.34 -14.07
N VAL A 15 1.06 -0.52 -14.28
CA VAL A 15 0.69 -1.57 -13.32
C VAL A 15 1.80 -2.60 -13.17
N GLU A 16 2.42 -3.01 -14.27
CA GLU A 16 3.53 -3.98 -14.23
C GLU A 16 4.78 -3.36 -13.60
N ARG A 17 5.11 -2.11 -13.96
CA ARG A 17 6.21 -1.36 -13.33
C ARG A 17 6.03 -1.29 -11.82
N VAL A 18 4.86 -0.85 -11.34
CA VAL A 18 4.61 -0.70 -9.91
C VAL A 18 4.62 -2.06 -9.19
N ARG A 19 4.16 -3.11 -9.87
CA ARG A 19 4.29 -4.49 -9.36
C ARG A 19 5.74 -4.92 -9.18
N GLU A 20 6.62 -4.62 -10.14
CA GLU A 20 8.05 -4.94 -10.02
C GLU A 20 8.68 -4.19 -8.85
N MET A 21 8.39 -2.89 -8.72
CA MET A 21 8.88 -2.08 -7.60
C MET A 21 8.39 -2.61 -6.25
N ALA A 22 7.12 -3.00 -6.15
CA ALA A 22 6.56 -3.60 -4.94
C ALA A 22 7.24 -4.93 -4.58
N ARG A 23 7.54 -5.79 -5.57
CA ARG A 23 8.21 -7.08 -5.37
C ARG A 23 9.67 -6.94 -4.98
N ASN A 24 10.37 -5.95 -5.53
CA ASN A 24 11.79 -5.70 -5.27
C ASN A 24 12.03 -4.94 -3.97
N GLY A 25 10.98 -4.63 -3.20
CA GLY A 25 11.09 -3.82 -1.98
C GLY A 25 11.36 -2.34 -2.26
N GLN A 26 11.18 -1.89 -3.51
CA GLN A 26 11.42 -0.52 -3.96
C GLN A 26 10.12 0.30 -4.08
N GLY A 27 9.05 -0.13 -3.39
CA GLY A 27 7.72 0.50 -3.47
C GLY A 27 7.71 1.98 -3.06
N ALA A 28 8.64 2.40 -2.20
CA ALA A 28 8.78 3.79 -1.78
C ALA A 28 9.09 4.75 -2.95
N SER A 29 9.85 4.29 -3.96
CA SER A 29 10.31 5.18 -5.04
C SER A 29 9.22 5.53 -6.06
N VAL A 30 8.04 4.91 -5.97
CA VAL A 30 6.88 5.21 -6.83
C VAL A 30 5.79 5.97 -6.09
N LEU A 31 6.01 6.30 -4.82
CA LEU A 31 5.06 7.07 -4.03
C LEU A 31 5.01 8.52 -4.49
N ASP A 32 3.83 9.12 -4.39
CA ASP A 32 3.63 10.54 -4.65
C ASP A 32 4.41 11.37 -3.61
N PRO A 33 5.36 12.22 -4.04
CA PRO A 33 6.11 13.09 -3.14
C PRO A 33 5.22 14.04 -2.32
N SER A 34 4.01 14.36 -2.79
CA SER A 34 3.04 15.21 -2.08
C SER A 34 2.42 14.55 -0.85
N LEU A 35 2.65 13.26 -0.61
CA LEU A 35 2.15 12.53 0.57
C LEU A 35 3.03 12.68 1.82
N GLN A 36 4.10 13.49 1.77
CA GLN A 36 4.98 13.83 2.89
C GLN A 36 4.28 14.71 3.95
N LEU A 37 3.27 14.15 4.60
CA LEU A 37 2.40 14.84 5.54
C LEU A 37 2.88 14.65 6.99
N GLU A 38 3.12 13.41 7.41
CA GLU A 38 3.40 13.04 8.80
C GLU A 38 4.49 11.97 8.89
N PRO A 39 5.30 11.90 9.97
CA PRO A 39 6.27 10.83 10.16
C PRO A 39 5.63 9.44 10.03
N GLY A 40 6.24 8.57 9.23
CA GLY A 40 5.71 7.21 8.98
C GLY A 40 4.75 7.10 7.79
N TRP A 41 4.37 8.22 7.14
CA TRP A 41 3.53 8.22 5.93
C TRP A 41 4.03 7.26 4.85
N GLU A 42 5.35 7.18 4.67
CA GLU A 42 5.98 6.37 3.63
C GLU A 42 5.69 4.88 3.84
N LYS A 43 5.76 4.41 5.09
CA LYS A 43 5.46 3.02 5.43
C LYS A 43 3.99 2.71 5.16
N GLU A 44 3.09 3.58 5.61
CA GLU A 44 1.65 3.43 5.39
C GLU A 44 1.30 3.40 3.90
N ALA A 45 1.93 4.28 3.11
CA ALA A 45 1.74 4.37 1.68
C ALA A 45 2.30 3.14 0.95
N VAL A 46 3.45 2.59 1.37
CA VAL A 46 4.00 1.33 0.84
C VAL A 46 3.08 0.14 1.15
N GLU A 47 2.50 0.05 2.35
CA GLU A 47 1.55 -1.02 2.66
C GLU A 47 0.25 -0.86 1.83
N CYS A 48 -0.24 0.37 1.64
CA CYS A 48 -1.37 0.64 0.75
C CYS A 48 -1.08 0.19 -0.70
N LEU A 49 0.15 0.44 -1.18
CA LEU A 49 0.61 -0.01 -2.48
C LEU A 49 0.61 -1.55 -2.58
N ARG A 50 1.05 -2.26 -1.54
CA ARG A 50 1.04 -3.73 -1.49
C ARG A 50 -0.39 -4.29 -1.54
N VAL A 51 -1.33 -3.70 -0.82
CA VAL A 51 -2.76 -4.08 -0.91
C VAL A 51 -3.24 -3.89 -2.34
N GLY A 52 -2.93 -2.75 -2.97
CA GLY A 52 -3.26 -2.50 -4.37
C GLY A 52 -2.67 -3.55 -5.33
N TYR A 53 -1.42 -3.96 -5.11
CA TYR A 53 -0.77 -5.03 -5.88
C TYR A 53 -1.48 -6.39 -5.74
N LEU A 54 -1.92 -6.76 -4.54
CA LEU A 54 -2.68 -7.99 -4.31
C LEU A 54 -4.02 -7.98 -5.06
N CYS A 55 -4.72 -6.85 -5.06
CA CYS A 55 -6.01 -6.69 -5.74
C CYS A 55 -5.90 -6.86 -7.27
N THR A 56 -4.73 -6.60 -7.86
CA THR A 56 -4.48 -6.75 -9.29
C THR A 56 -3.71 -8.02 -9.65
N ALA A 57 -3.64 -9.00 -8.73
CA ALA A 57 -3.00 -10.28 -9.00
C ALA A 57 -3.52 -10.91 -10.31
N ARG A 58 -2.61 -11.48 -11.12
CA ARG A 58 -2.99 -12.12 -12.40
C ARG A 58 -3.92 -13.32 -12.17
N SER A 59 -3.69 -14.07 -11.11
CA SER A 59 -4.54 -15.20 -10.70
C SER A 59 -5.70 -14.69 -9.83
N LEU A 60 -6.93 -15.05 -10.19
CA LEU A 60 -8.13 -14.69 -9.43
C LEU A 60 -8.10 -15.22 -7.99
N GLU A 61 -7.59 -16.44 -7.78
CA GLU A 61 -7.46 -17.07 -6.46
C GLU A 61 -6.53 -16.32 -5.50
N LYS A 62 -5.63 -15.49 -6.03
CA LYS A 62 -4.71 -14.67 -5.24
C LYS A 62 -5.27 -13.29 -4.94
N ARG A 63 -6.38 -12.90 -5.57
CA ARG A 63 -7.03 -11.62 -5.30
C ARG A 63 -7.81 -11.74 -4.00
N PRO A 64 -7.55 -10.88 -3.01
CA PRO A 64 -8.33 -10.88 -1.78
C PRO A 64 -9.79 -10.50 -2.06
N ALA A 65 -10.71 -11.04 -1.26
CA ALA A 65 -12.08 -10.57 -1.21
C ALA A 65 -12.12 -9.12 -0.73
N MET A 66 -13.10 -8.33 -1.20
CA MET A 66 -13.19 -6.91 -0.81
C MET A 66 -13.30 -6.70 0.71
N GLN A 67 -13.89 -7.65 1.46
CA GLN A 67 -13.88 -7.59 2.92
C GLN A 67 -12.47 -7.71 3.51
N GLN A 68 -11.62 -8.57 2.94
CA GLN A 68 -10.22 -8.71 3.34
C GLN A 68 -9.43 -7.45 2.96
N VAL A 69 -9.69 -6.85 1.79
CA VAL A 69 -9.08 -5.58 1.39
C VAL A 69 -9.38 -4.48 2.41
N VAL A 70 -10.64 -4.33 2.81
CA VAL A 70 -11.04 -3.34 3.81
C VAL A 70 -10.38 -3.62 5.16
N ALA A 71 -10.27 -4.89 5.58
CA ALA A 71 -9.55 -5.25 6.81
C ALA A 71 -8.07 -4.86 6.74
N LEU A 72 -7.37 -5.26 5.66
CA LEU A 72 -5.96 -4.93 5.45
C LEU A 72 -5.73 -3.41 5.46
N LEU A 73 -6.60 -2.63 4.81
CA LEU A 73 -6.47 -1.17 4.79
C LEU A 73 -6.66 -0.53 6.17
N LYS A 74 -7.53 -1.10 7.02
CA LYS A 74 -7.72 -0.63 8.40
C LYS A 74 -6.49 -0.91 9.26
N ASP A 75 -5.82 -2.04 9.05
CA ASP A 75 -4.63 -2.41 9.82
C ASP A 75 -3.39 -1.56 9.49
N ILE A 76 -3.36 -0.86 8.35
CA ILE A 76 -2.22 -0.04 7.91
C ILE A 76 -1.98 1.17 8.81
N ARG A 77 -3.05 1.78 9.33
CA ARG A 77 -2.93 2.82 10.35
C ARG A 77 -3.03 2.11 11.68
N PRO A 78 -1.92 1.84 12.40
CA PRO A 78 -2.05 1.52 13.80
C PRO A 78 -2.70 2.75 14.42
N ASP A 79 -3.87 2.60 15.03
CA ASP A 79 -4.36 3.61 15.94
C ASP A 79 -3.17 4.01 16.82
N THR A 80 -3.01 5.29 17.08
CA THR A 80 -2.12 5.82 18.13
C THR A 80 -2.51 5.31 19.53
N THR A 81 -3.19 4.17 19.63
CA THR A 81 -3.42 3.33 20.81
C THR A 81 -2.49 2.11 20.76
N SER A 82 -1.19 2.34 20.67
CA SER A 82 -0.21 1.43 21.29
C SER A 82 0.98 2.20 21.81
N SER A 83 0.69 3.24 22.59
CA SER A 83 1.58 3.68 23.67
C SER A 83 0.92 3.31 24.99
N ALA A 84 1.09 2.07 25.43
CA ALA A 84 1.02 1.71 26.85
C ALA A 84 1.60 0.30 27.05
N SER A 85 2.83 0.29 27.58
CA SER A 85 3.41 -0.71 28.46
C SER A 85 2.46 -1.83 28.94
N PHE A 86 2.79 -3.08 28.61
CA PHE A 86 2.58 -4.19 29.54
C PHE A 86 3.95 -4.76 29.89
N SER A 87 4.56 -4.14 30.89
CA SER A 87 5.52 -4.80 31.77
C SER A 87 4.74 -5.09 33.04
N CYS A 88 4.45 -6.37 33.29
CA CYS A 88 4.18 -6.97 34.60
C CYS A 88 4.68 -8.41 34.51
#